data_AF-A0A382QSU7-F1
#
_entry.id   AF-A0A382QSU7-F1
#
_cell.length_a   1.000
_cell.length_b   1.000
_cell.length_c   1.000
_cell.angle_alpha   90.00
_cell.angle_beta   90.00
_cell.angle_gamma   90.00
#
_symmetry.space_group_name_H-M   'P 1'
#
loop_
_entity.id
_entity.type
_entity.pdbx_description
1 polymer ?
#
loop_
_entity_poly.entity_id
_entity_poly.type
_entity_poly.pdbx_seq_one_letter_code
_entity_poly.pdbx_strand_id
1 'polypeptide(L)'
;MDSQNSMRWLNVIANIGVLIGLLSVLFQMKQDQELLRVTLTNDYYTSYITADTSFAGESLPAIWEKALLDPKNLSLKEMRIMESQTFAPINRWINLYRLSEAGIVNESFWKSQVNLDAGYYLGDSYGRAYWEVSKEDWDDGFLPKELRDHIDKTLLNRKLNETLAYY
;
A
#
# COMPACT_ATOMS: atom_id res chain seq x y z
N MET A 1 -0.10 -28.37 -60.04
CA MET A 1 -0.41 -27.74 -58.74
C MET A 1 0.62 -28.25 -57.72
N ASP A 2 1.89 -27.90 -57.91
CA ASP A 2 2.63 -26.75 -57.33
C ASP A 2 2.98 -26.91 -55.84
N SER A 3 4.00 -27.74 -55.55
CA SER A 3 4.58 -27.87 -54.21
C SER A 3 5.12 -26.54 -53.67
N GLN A 4 5.59 -25.66 -54.56
CA GLN A 4 6.00 -24.30 -54.21
C GLN A 4 4.83 -23.44 -53.69
N ASN A 5 3.63 -23.56 -54.27
CA ASN A 5 2.46 -22.83 -53.77
C ASN A 5 2.01 -23.40 -52.42
N SER A 6 2.08 -24.71 -52.22
CA SER A 6 1.79 -25.36 -50.93
C SER A 6 2.76 -24.91 -49.82
N MET A 7 4.07 -24.86 -50.09
CA MET A 7 5.07 -24.37 -49.13
C MET A 7 4.90 -22.88 -48.80
N ARG A 8 4.55 -22.05 -49.78
CA ARG A 8 4.26 -20.62 -49.53
C ARG A 8 3.04 -20.44 -48.64
N TRP A 9 1.97 -21.21 -48.87
CA TRP A 9 0.78 -21.18 -48.01
C TRP A 9 1.06 -21.67 -46.59
N LEU A 10 1.86 -22.72 -46.43
CA LEU A 10 2.29 -23.19 -45.11
C LEU A 10 3.07 -22.12 -44.34
N ASN A 11 4.00 -21.41 -45.00
CA ASN A 11 4.75 -20.33 -44.37
C ASN A 11 3.86 -19.14 -43.98
N VAL A 12 2.87 -18.79 -44.81
CA VAL A 12 1.89 -17.74 -44.49
C VAL A 12 1.08 -18.11 -43.27
N ILE A 13 0.57 -19.35 -43.20
CA ILE A 13 -0.20 -19.84 -42.05
C ILE A 13 0.66 -19.87 -40.78
N ALA A 14 1.91 -20.32 -40.87
CA ALA A 14 2.84 -20.32 -39.74
C ALA A 14 3.09 -18.90 -39.21
N ASN A 15 3.36 -17.94 -40.10
CA ASN A 15 3.56 -16.54 -39.73
C ASN A 15 2.30 -15.92 -39.10
N ILE A 16 1.11 -16.23 -39.64
CA ILE A 16 -0.17 -15.81 -39.04
C ILE A 16 -0.34 -16.43 -37.66
N GLY A 17 -0.03 -17.73 -37.49
CA GLY A 17 -0.08 -18.41 -36.21
C GLY A 17 0.85 -17.78 -35.16
N VAL A 18 2.07 -17.40 -35.56
CA VAL A 18 3.01 -16.67 -34.70
C VAL A 18 2.45 -15.29 -34.31
N LEU A 19 1.89 -14.54 -35.25
CA LEU A 19 1.29 -13.23 -34.98
C LEU A 19 0.09 -13.33 -34.03
N ILE A 20 -0.79 -14.31 -34.26
CA ILE A 20 -1.92 -14.58 -33.37
C ILE A 20 -1.40 -14.97 -31.98
N GLY A 21 -0.40 -15.85 -31.89
CA GLY A 21 0.22 -16.22 -30.63
C GLY A 21 0.79 -15.02 -29.86
N LEU A 22 1.51 -14.13 -30.55
CA LEU A 22 2.05 -12.91 -29.95
C LEU A 22 0.92 -11.98 -29.44
N LEU A 23 -0.14 -11.78 -30.25
CA LEU A 23 -1.30 -10.99 -29.85
C LEU A 23 -2.02 -11.61 -28.65
N SER A 24 -2.19 -12.92 -28.62
CA SER A 24 -2.79 -13.63 -27.48
C SER A 24 -1.99 -13.43 -26.19
N VAL A 25 -0.67 -13.47 -26.24
CA VAL A 25 0.20 -13.18 -25.08
C VAL A 25 -0.03 -11.75 -24.59
N LEU A 26 -0.09 -10.76 -25.49
CA LEU A 26 -0.37 -9.36 -25.10
C LEU A 26 -1.74 -9.18 -24.43
N PHE A 27 -2.76 -9.91 -24.90
CA PHE A 27 -4.09 -9.90 -24.26
C PHE A 27 -4.07 -10.59 -22.89
N GLN A 28 -3.39 -11.74 -22.76
CA GLN A 28 -3.23 -12.44 -21.49
C GLN A 28 -2.52 -11.57 -20.47
N MET A 29 -1.41 -10.92 -20.84
CA MET A 29 -0.68 -10.01 -19.95
C MET A 29 -1.58 -8.87 -19.41
N LYS A 30 -2.45 -8.31 -20.25
CA LYS A 30 -3.41 -7.29 -19.80
C LYS A 30 -4.44 -7.84 -18.82
N GLN A 31 -4.96 -9.03 -19.08
CA GLN A 31 -5.90 -9.69 -18.16
C GLN A 31 -5.24 -10.03 -16.82
N ASP A 32 -4.01 -10.53 -16.85
CA ASP A 32 -3.22 -10.84 -15.65
C ASP A 32 -2.96 -9.59 -14.81
N GLN A 33 -2.66 -8.46 -15.46
CA GLN A 33 -2.49 -7.17 -14.77
C GLN A 33 -3.77 -6.69 -14.08
N GLU A 34 -4.93 -6.78 -14.74
CA GLU A 34 -6.21 -6.38 -14.13
C GLU A 34 -6.60 -7.31 -12.97
N LEU A 35 -6.42 -8.63 -13.12
CA LEU A 35 -6.67 -9.58 -12.03
C LEU A 35 -5.73 -9.32 -10.85
N LEU A 36 -4.44 -9.10 -11.11
CA LEU A 36 -3.45 -8.76 -10.09
C LEU A 36 -3.83 -7.48 -9.36
N ARG A 37 -4.25 -6.43 -10.08
CA ARG A 37 -4.75 -5.18 -9.49
C ARG A 37 -5.92 -5.43 -8.56
N VAL A 38 -6.93 -6.21 -8.99
CA VAL A 38 -8.12 -6.52 -8.18
C VAL A 38 -7.73 -7.28 -6.91
N THR A 39 -6.92 -8.34 -7.04
CA THR A 39 -6.45 -9.13 -5.89
C THR A 39 -5.70 -8.27 -4.89
N LEU A 40 -4.74 -7.47 -5.34
CA LEU A 40 -3.92 -6.66 -4.44
C LEU A 40 -4.71 -5.52 -3.79
N THR A 41 -5.67 -4.93 -4.52
CA THR A 41 -6.59 -3.95 -3.95
C THR A 41 -7.46 -4.60 -2.87
N ASN A 42 -7.94 -5.82 -3.12
CA ASN A 42 -8.67 -6.59 -2.12
C ASN A 42 -7.80 -6.98 -0.93
N ASP A 43 -6.55 -7.38 -1.15
CA ASP A 43 -5.59 -7.70 -0.07
C ASP A 43 -5.28 -6.47 0.78
N TYR A 44 -5.17 -5.29 0.17
CA TYR A 44 -5.04 -4.01 0.89
C TYR A 44 -6.25 -3.76 1.81
N TYR A 45 -7.48 -3.89 1.30
CA TYR A 45 -8.69 -3.72 2.11
C TYR A 45 -8.84 -4.82 3.16
N THR A 46 -8.47 -6.05 2.84
CA THR A 46 -8.50 -7.17 3.79
C THR A 46 -7.48 -6.97 4.90
N SER A 47 -6.29 -6.46 4.60
CA SER A 47 -5.28 -6.07 5.59
C SER A 47 -5.82 -4.95 6.49
N TYR A 48 -6.51 -3.96 5.92
CA TYR A 48 -7.17 -2.89 6.68
C TYR A 48 -8.21 -3.45 7.65
N ILE A 49 -9.14 -4.28 7.17
CA ILE A 49 -10.19 -4.88 7.98
C ILE A 49 -9.60 -5.84 9.01
N THR A 50 -8.59 -6.64 8.66
CA THR A 50 -7.98 -7.61 9.57
C THR A 50 -7.22 -6.90 10.68
N ALA A 51 -6.50 -5.81 10.36
CA ALA A 51 -5.91 -4.95 11.36
C ALA A 51 -7.02 -4.43 12.30
N ASP A 52 -8.00 -3.70 11.78
CA ASP A 52 -9.05 -3.12 12.60
C ASP A 52 -9.80 -4.18 13.44
N THR A 53 -10.09 -5.35 12.87
CA THR A 53 -10.82 -6.43 13.57
C THR A 53 -9.96 -7.15 14.60
N SER A 54 -8.69 -7.43 14.29
CA SER A 54 -7.77 -8.07 15.24
C SER A 54 -7.41 -7.14 16.40
N PHE A 55 -7.40 -5.84 16.13
CA PHE A 55 -6.99 -4.83 17.08
C PHE A 55 -8.16 -4.24 17.88
N ALA A 56 -9.38 -4.24 17.35
CA ALA A 56 -10.60 -3.87 18.07
C ALA A 56 -10.98 -4.82 19.23
N GLY A 57 -10.09 -5.74 19.62
CA GLY A 57 -10.22 -6.45 20.90
C GLY A 57 -10.50 -5.47 22.05
N GLU A 58 -11.08 -5.98 23.15
CA GLU A 58 -11.75 -5.15 24.16
C GLU A 58 -10.91 -4.00 24.75
N SER A 59 -9.58 -4.09 24.74
CA SER A 59 -8.71 -3.10 25.36
C SER A 59 -8.21 -1.96 24.46
N LEU A 60 -8.25 -2.09 23.12
CA LEU A 60 -7.63 -1.07 22.26
C LEU A 60 -8.21 0.33 22.44
N PRO A 61 -9.53 0.54 22.53
CA PRO A 61 -10.07 1.89 22.71
C PRO A 61 -9.51 2.60 23.93
N ALA A 62 -9.40 1.89 25.07
CA ALA A 62 -8.85 2.45 26.31
C ALA A 62 -7.33 2.72 26.19
N ILE A 63 -6.60 1.84 25.50
CA ILE A 63 -5.16 2.01 25.26
C ILE A 63 -4.89 3.18 24.33
N TRP A 64 -5.69 3.32 23.27
CA TRP A 64 -5.63 4.41 22.31
C TRP A 64 -5.91 5.74 22.99
N GLU A 65 -7.02 5.83 23.75
CA GLU A 65 -7.34 7.02 24.56
C GLU A 65 -6.19 7.38 25.50
N LYS A 66 -5.63 6.40 26.21
CA LYS A 66 -4.48 6.62 27.09
C LYS A 66 -3.24 7.08 26.32
N ALA A 67 -2.98 6.55 25.13
CA ALA A 67 -1.87 6.99 24.29
C ALA A 67 -2.04 8.45 23.83
N LEU A 68 -3.27 8.91 23.62
CA LEU A 68 -3.56 10.30 23.28
C LEU A 68 -3.39 11.24 24.48
N LEU A 69 -3.94 10.85 25.64
CA LEU A 69 -4.02 11.71 26.83
C LEU A 69 -2.75 11.68 27.69
N ASP A 70 -2.12 10.51 27.81
CA ASP A 70 -0.95 10.27 28.68
C ASP A 70 0.02 9.23 28.08
N PRO A 71 0.64 9.54 26.92
CA PRO A 71 1.52 8.61 26.19
C PRO A 71 2.74 8.15 26.99
N LYS A 72 3.16 8.91 28.01
CA LYS A 72 4.35 8.60 28.82
C LYS A 72 4.11 7.49 29.84
N ASN A 73 2.86 7.22 30.18
CA ASN A 73 2.48 6.22 31.20
C ASN A 73 1.88 4.95 30.58
N LEU A 74 2.17 4.67 29.31
CA LEU A 74 1.86 3.39 28.69
C LEU A 74 2.79 2.30 29.24
N SER A 75 2.22 1.16 29.64
CA SER A 75 2.96 -0.06 29.94
C SER A 75 3.59 -0.64 28.68
N LEU A 76 4.59 -1.51 28.83
CA LEU A 76 5.24 -2.20 27.70
C LEU A 76 4.24 -2.93 26.80
N LYS A 77 3.22 -3.57 27.38
CA LYS A 77 2.17 -4.25 26.62
C LYS A 77 1.35 -3.27 25.79
N GLU A 78 0.96 -2.15 26.39
CA GLU A 78 0.18 -1.10 25.72
C GLU A 78 0.99 -0.45 24.60
N MET A 79 2.29 -0.20 24.81
CA MET A 79 3.19 0.30 23.78
C MET A 79 3.30 -0.65 22.59
N ARG A 80 3.39 -1.98 22.81
CA ARG A 80 3.43 -2.95 21.69
C ARG A 80 2.11 -3.00 20.90
N ILE A 81 0.98 -2.78 21.56
CA ILE A 81 -0.32 -2.69 20.89
C ILE A 81 -0.38 -1.43 20.01
N MET A 82 0.06 -0.28 20.54
CA MET A 82 0.11 0.99 19.79
C MET A 82 1.15 0.98 18.66
N GLU A 83 2.31 0.35 18.85
CA GLU A 83 3.30 0.13 17.79
C GLU A 83 2.68 -0.66 16.64
N SER A 84 1.89 -1.70 16.94
CA SER A 84 1.18 -2.45 15.90
C SER A 84 0.17 -1.59 15.14
N GLN A 85 -0.51 -0.65 15.82
CA GLN A 85 -1.44 0.29 15.16
C GLN A 85 -0.73 1.28 14.25
N THR A 86 0.45 1.74 14.65
CA THR A 86 1.21 2.77 13.94
C THR A 86 2.04 2.18 12.82
N PHE A 87 2.52 0.94 12.94
CA PHE A 87 3.33 0.26 11.92
C PHE A 87 2.51 -0.38 10.81
N ALA A 88 1.31 -0.91 11.11
CA ALA A 88 0.42 -1.50 10.11
C ALA A 88 0.15 -0.59 8.89
N PRO A 89 -0.26 0.69 9.04
CA PRO A 89 -0.48 1.59 7.90
C PRO A 89 0.77 1.82 7.06
N ILE A 90 1.95 1.89 7.68
CA ILE A 90 3.23 2.13 6.98
C ILE A 90 3.49 0.98 5.99
N ASN A 91 3.35 -0.28 6.42
CA ASN A 91 3.50 -1.43 5.52
C ASN A 91 2.49 -1.41 4.37
N ARG A 92 1.24 -1.00 4.65
CA ARG A 92 0.21 -0.87 3.61
C ARG A 92 0.60 0.17 2.56
N TRP A 93 1.12 1.32 2.97
CA TRP A 93 1.58 2.35 2.04
C TRP A 93 2.83 1.93 1.27
N ILE A 94 3.79 1.24 1.90
CA ILE A 94 4.96 0.66 1.22
C ILE A 94 4.51 -0.30 0.11
N ASN A 95 3.54 -1.17 0.41
CA ASN A 95 2.99 -2.07 -0.59
C ASN A 95 2.32 -1.30 -1.73
N LEU A 96 1.43 -0.34 -1.44
CA LEU A 96 0.80 0.47 -2.50
C LEU A 96 1.81 1.24 -3.35
N TYR A 97 2.87 1.78 -2.74
CA TYR A 97 3.94 2.46 -3.44
C TYR A 97 4.64 1.51 -4.43
N ARG A 98 5.02 0.31 -3.96
CA ARG A 98 5.67 -0.71 -4.81
C ARG A 98 4.77 -1.19 -5.94
N LEU A 99 3.46 -1.27 -5.71
CA LEU A 99 2.49 -1.58 -6.76
C LEU A 99 2.36 -0.45 -7.79
N SER A 100 2.52 0.80 -7.36
CA SER A 100 2.57 1.94 -8.26
C SER A 100 3.81 1.93 -9.12
N GLU A 101 4.98 1.67 -8.52
CA GLU A 101 6.26 1.52 -9.23
C GLU A 101 6.20 0.40 -10.28
N ALA A 102 5.45 -0.67 -10.00
CA ALA A 102 5.20 -1.77 -10.94
C ALA A 102 4.16 -1.44 -12.03
N GLY A 103 3.56 -0.24 -12.02
CA GLY A 103 2.51 0.17 -12.96
C GLY A 103 1.15 -0.51 -12.75
N ILE A 104 0.96 -1.19 -11.61
CA ILE A 104 -0.29 -1.91 -11.30
C ILE A 104 -1.36 -0.92 -10.86
N VAL A 105 -1.01 0.05 -10.03
CA VAL A 105 -1.89 1.15 -9.59
C VAL A 105 -1.32 2.49 -10.01
N ASN A 106 -2.18 3.52 -10.06
CA ASN A 106 -1.72 4.87 -10.35
C ASN A 106 -0.98 5.47 -9.15
N GLU A 107 0.01 6.32 -9.42
CA GLU A 107 0.77 7.07 -8.41
C GLU A 107 -0.13 7.91 -7.51
N SER A 108 -1.17 8.52 -8.07
CA SER A 108 -2.15 9.29 -7.31
C SER A 108 -2.90 8.45 -6.27
N PHE A 109 -3.00 7.13 -6.46
CA PHE A 109 -3.73 6.25 -5.56
C PHE A 109 -3.02 6.14 -4.22
N TRP A 110 -1.74 5.74 -4.20
CA TRP A 110 -1.01 5.62 -2.92
C TRP A 110 -0.88 6.98 -2.21
N LYS A 111 -0.65 8.07 -2.96
CA LYS A 111 -0.61 9.43 -2.39
C LYS A 111 -1.93 9.82 -1.74
N SER A 112 -3.06 9.48 -2.37
CA SER A 112 -4.39 9.74 -1.82
C SER A 112 -4.65 8.94 -0.55
N GLN A 113 -4.18 7.69 -0.47
CA GLN A 113 -4.33 6.87 0.73
C GLN A 113 -3.54 7.49 1.89
N VAL A 114 -2.24 7.77 1.71
CA VAL A 114 -1.42 8.44 2.73
C VAL A 114 -2.06 9.76 3.18
N ASN A 115 -2.56 10.56 2.23
CA ASN A 115 -3.21 11.83 2.55
C ASN A 115 -4.46 11.67 3.42
N LEU A 116 -5.19 10.55 3.30
CA LEU A 116 -6.41 10.29 4.07
C LEU A 116 -6.06 9.85 5.50
N ASP A 117 -5.17 8.87 5.65
CA ASP A 117 -5.02 8.09 6.87
C ASP A 117 -3.76 8.43 7.69
N ALA A 118 -2.72 9.04 7.12
CA ALA A 118 -1.49 9.32 7.86
C ALA A 118 -1.72 10.22 9.08
N GLY A 119 -2.61 11.20 8.98
CA GLY A 119 -2.95 12.04 10.13
C GLY A 119 -3.77 11.33 11.21
N TYR A 120 -4.44 10.22 10.90
CA TYR A 120 -5.15 9.41 11.88
C TYR A 120 -4.18 8.54 12.68
N TYR A 121 -3.27 7.83 12.00
CA TYR A 121 -2.36 6.90 12.66
C TYR A 121 -1.08 7.55 13.20
N LEU A 122 -0.60 8.62 12.55
CA LEU A 122 0.68 9.25 12.88
C LEU A 122 0.54 10.73 13.25
N GLY A 123 -0.69 11.26 13.35
CA GLY A 123 -0.92 12.68 13.60
C GLY A 123 -0.96 13.09 15.07
N ASP A 124 -1.21 12.14 15.96
CA ASP A 124 -1.25 12.36 17.41
C ASP A 124 0.15 12.36 18.06
N SER A 125 0.20 12.59 19.37
CA SER A 125 1.46 12.68 20.14
C SER A 125 2.27 11.37 20.12
N TYR A 126 1.61 10.21 20.20
CA TYR A 126 2.27 8.92 20.17
C TYR A 126 2.75 8.57 18.76
N GLY A 127 1.86 8.67 17.77
CA GLY A 127 2.15 8.35 16.38
C GLY A 127 3.24 9.23 15.78
N ARG A 128 3.27 10.53 16.10
CA ARG A 128 4.37 11.42 15.70
C ARG A 128 5.68 11.02 16.35
N ALA A 129 5.68 10.75 17.65
CA ALA A 129 6.90 10.33 18.34
C ALA A 129 7.44 9.02 17.77
N TYR A 130 6.57 8.06 17.47
CA TYR A 130 6.93 6.82 16.81
C TYR A 130 7.54 7.08 15.42
N TRP A 131 6.89 7.90 14.58
CA TRP A 131 7.37 8.23 13.24
C TRP A 131 8.75 8.90 13.27
N GLU A 132 8.93 9.93 14.10
CA GLU A 132 10.19 10.67 14.18
C GLU A 132 11.37 9.82 14.64
N VAL A 133 11.13 8.83 15.50
CA VAL A 133 12.20 7.92 15.97
C VAL A 133 12.47 6.81 14.93
N SER A 134 11.43 6.23 14.33
CA SER A 134 11.57 5.03 13.50
C SER A 134 11.94 5.31 12.04
N LYS A 135 11.54 6.46 11.48
CA LYS A 135 11.72 6.74 10.04
C LYS A 135 13.19 6.80 9.61
N GLU A 136 14.08 7.18 10.52
CA GLU A 136 15.52 7.27 10.28
C GLU A 136 16.22 5.90 10.35
N ASP A 137 15.65 4.94 11.09
CA ASP A 137 16.19 3.59 11.22
C ASP A 137 15.92 2.72 9.98
N TRP A 138 14.99 3.16 9.13
CA TRP A 138 14.63 2.45 7.90
C TRP A 138 15.45 2.97 6.72
N ASP A 139 16.09 2.04 6.00
CA ASP A 139 16.73 2.35 4.74
C ASP A 139 15.71 2.60 3.61
N ASP A 140 16.19 3.15 2.49
CA ASP A 140 15.38 3.43 1.31
C ASP A 140 14.84 2.17 0.61
N GLY A 141 15.40 0.99 0.89
CA GLY A 141 14.91 -0.29 0.39
C GLY A 141 13.66 -0.76 1.12
N PHE A 142 13.58 -0.52 2.43
CA PHE A 142 12.39 -0.77 3.23
C PHE A 142 11.33 0.32 3.03
N LEU A 143 11.67 1.57 3.33
CA LEU A 143 10.78 2.73 3.22
C LEU A 143 11.35 3.71 2.17
N PRO A 144 10.87 3.65 0.92
CA PRO A 144 11.33 4.51 -0.16
C PRO A 144 11.27 5.99 0.21
N LYS A 145 12.31 6.74 -0.17
CA LYS A 145 12.45 8.16 0.15
C LYS A 145 11.24 8.99 -0.28
N GLU A 146 10.69 8.76 -1.47
CA GLU A 146 9.52 9.51 -1.96
C GLU A 146 8.29 9.30 -1.06
N LEU A 147 8.05 8.06 -0.64
CA LEU A 147 6.96 7.74 0.28
C LEU A 147 7.18 8.41 1.64
N ARG A 148 8.41 8.35 2.17
CA ARG A 148 8.80 9.01 3.44
C ARG A 148 8.56 10.52 3.37
N ASP A 149 9.08 11.17 2.34
CA ASP A 149 8.93 12.62 2.12
C ASP A 149 7.43 13.02 2.01
N HIS A 150 6.61 12.19 1.37
CA HIS A 150 5.18 12.44 1.23
C HIS A 150 4.41 12.28 2.56
N ILE A 151 4.79 11.30 3.39
CA ILE A 151 4.26 11.15 4.76
C ILE A 151 4.65 12.37 5.60
N ASP A 152 5.93 12.76 5.61
CA ASP A 152 6.42 13.95 6.33
C ASP A 152 5.64 15.20 5.93
N LYS A 153 5.49 15.43 4.61
CA LYS A 153 4.69 16.55 4.10
C LYS A 153 3.24 16.51 4.59
N THR A 154 2.63 15.33 4.60
CA THR A 154 1.24 15.14 5.07
C THR A 154 1.12 15.46 6.55
N LEU A 155 2.09 15.04 7.36
CA LEU A 155 2.11 15.28 8.81
C LEU A 155 2.46 16.73 9.17
N LEU A 156 3.26 17.42 8.35
CA LEU A 156 3.55 18.85 8.51
C LEU A 156 2.32 19.73 8.24
N ASN A 157 1.50 19.34 7.26
CA ASN A 157 0.32 20.10 6.86
C ASN A 157 -0.89 19.96 7.81
N ARG A 158 -0.87 18.99 8.72
CA ARG A 158 -1.91 18.79 9.75
C ARG A 158 -1.38 19.20 11.11
N LYS A 159 -2.07 20.07 11.86
CA LYS A 159 -1.61 20.37 13.25
C LYS A 159 -1.80 19.13 14.14
N LEU A 160 -0.99 19.02 15.20
CA LEU A 160 -1.19 18.04 16.26
C LEU A 160 -2.65 18.10 16.74
N ASN A 161 -3.31 16.94 16.81
CA ASN A 161 -4.68 16.77 17.33
C ASN A 161 -5.83 17.38 16.52
N GLU A 162 -5.61 17.89 15.29
CA GLU A 162 -6.73 18.32 14.43
C GLU A 162 -7.53 17.14 13.85
N THR A 163 -7.07 15.89 14.00
CA THR A 163 -7.79 14.72 13.50
C THR A 163 -9.12 14.47 14.23
N LEU A 164 -9.30 15.03 15.43
CA LEU A 164 -10.59 15.02 16.15
C LEU A 164 -11.55 16.15 15.70
N ALA A 165 -11.10 17.11 14.88
CA ALA A 165 -11.95 18.23 14.46
C ALA A 165 -12.88 17.90 13.28
N TYR A 166 -12.80 16.70 12.72
CA TYR A 166 -13.55 16.27 11.52
C TYR A 166 -14.48 15.07 11.76
N TYR A 167 -14.76 14.74 13.02
CA TYR A 167 -15.92 13.92 13.41
C TYR A 167 -16.91 14.76 14.22
#